data_AF-A0A4S4GCT9-F1
#
_entry.id   AF-A0A4S4GCT9-F1
#
_cell.length_a   1.000
_cell.length_b   1.000
_cell.length_c   1.000
_cell.angle_alpha   90.00
_cell.angle_beta   90.00
_cell.angle_gamma   90.00
#
_symmetry.space_group_name_H-M   'P 1'
#
loop_
_entity.id
_entity.type
_entity.pdbx_description
1 polymer ?
#
loop_
_entity_poly.entity_id
_entity_poly.type
_entity_poly.pdbx_seq_one_letter_code
_entity_poly.pdbx_strand_id
1 'polypeptide(L)'
;MKIINSIRLSILAISLCAATTLTAASHGFAIFVDSVSYTKTASELAQYAQSVDKQGLKSEIVVVTPDVTPDSLRAVISGMAHRKSVPIEGMVFVGDIPVPMLLDAQHLTSAFKVLQNPKRMERSACPSDRFYDDLDLQFDFIERDSKKPLLYYYSMRADSPQKSSPSLYSGRIKSFDFYGKNKYENLRDYLKKVVRVKSRGEQFNQMLFFSGSGYNSESPLSRIDEKIAHLEQFPWMKNQNSAITYLDHKDAIFAKFALMSQMQRPDLSMALLHHHGSPIKEYINRYPDARNARDQLDQAQFFF
;
A
#
# COMPACT_ATOMS: atom_id res chain seq x y z
N MET A 1 49.28 60.48 -28.15
CA MET A 1 48.74 60.24 -29.50
C MET A 1 47.76 59.07 -29.43
N LYS A 2 46.45 59.37 -29.59
CA LYS A 2 45.28 58.51 -29.90
C LYS A 2 45.11 57.22 -29.06
N ILE A 3 44.23 57.17 -28.04
CA ILE A 3 42.74 57.13 -28.05
C ILE A 3 42.18 55.95 -28.87
N ILE A 4 41.41 55.08 -28.18
CA ILE A 4 40.10 54.45 -28.54
C ILE A 4 39.97 53.20 -27.62
N ASN A 5 39.22 53.27 -26.52
CA ASN A 5 37.80 52.83 -26.37
C ASN A 5 37.59 51.39 -26.88
N SER A 6 36.92 50.44 -26.22
CA SER A 6 35.97 50.41 -25.11
C SER A 6 35.46 48.97 -25.10
N ILE A 7 35.18 48.35 -23.95
CA ILE A 7 34.05 47.41 -23.78
C ILE A 7 33.88 47.23 -22.27
N ARG A 8 32.72 47.67 -21.78
CA ARG A 8 32.15 47.27 -20.50
C ARG A 8 31.61 45.86 -20.68
N LEU A 9 31.84 44.95 -19.74
CA LEU A 9 30.82 43.95 -19.38
C LEU A 9 31.05 43.47 -17.95
N SER A 10 30.02 43.70 -17.13
CA SER A 10 29.89 43.37 -15.73
C SER A 10 29.77 41.86 -15.52
N ILE A 11 30.47 41.28 -14.54
CA ILE A 11 30.03 40.05 -13.87
C ILE A 11 30.29 40.22 -12.37
N LEU A 12 29.27 40.71 -11.66
CA LEU A 12 29.18 40.57 -10.21
C LEU A 12 28.66 39.15 -9.95
N ALA A 13 29.56 38.23 -9.62
CA ALA A 13 29.19 36.88 -9.21
C ALA A 13 28.60 36.95 -7.80
N ILE A 14 27.29 37.19 -7.70
CA ILE A 14 26.53 36.90 -6.49
C ILE A 14 26.48 35.38 -6.40
N SER A 15 27.36 34.81 -5.59
CA SER A 15 27.27 33.43 -5.15
C SER A 15 25.99 33.31 -4.33
N LEU A 16 24.89 32.95 -5.00
CA LEU A 16 23.65 32.54 -4.36
C LEU A 16 23.94 31.20 -3.69
N CYS A 17 24.48 31.24 -2.47
CA CYS A 17 24.39 30.12 -1.56
C CYS A 17 22.89 29.89 -1.37
N ALA A 18 22.34 28.95 -2.14
CA ALA A 18 21.09 28.30 -1.81
C ALA A 18 21.33 27.59 -0.48
N ALA A 19 21.19 28.33 0.62
CA ALA A 19 20.88 27.74 1.89
C ALA A 19 19.55 27.02 1.66
N THR A 20 19.62 25.71 1.43
CA THR A 20 18.49 24.84 1.64
C THR A 20 18.13 25.01 3.11
N THR A 21 17.23 25.95 3.40
CA THR A 21 16.58 26.01 4.70
C THR A 21 15.85 24.69 4.81
N LEU A 22 16.40 23.76 5.59
CA LEU A 22 15.69 22.58 6.04
C LEU A 22 14.45 23.13 6.75
N THR A 23 13.32 23.18 6.05
CA THR A 23 12.05 23.52 6.64
C THR A 23 11.85 22.53 7.77
N ALA A 24 11.78 23.02 9.01
CA ALA A 24 11.52 22.16 10.15
C ALA A 24 10.25 21.35 9.85
N ALA A 25 10.31 20.03 9.99
CA ALA A 25 9.18 19.15 9.72
C ALA A 25 7.97 19.62 10.54
N SER A 26 6.88 19.99 9.87
CA SER A 26 5.65 20.44 10.52
C SER A 26 4.84 19.26 11.07
N HIS A 27 5.04 18.07 10.51
CA HIS A 27 4.34 16.84 10.88
C HIS A 27 5.30 15.68 11.15
N GLY A 28 4.87 14.78 12.02
CA GLY A 28 5.58 13.57 12.39
C GLY A 28 5.10 12.34 11.62
N PHE A 29 5.88 11.27 11.69
CA PHE A 29 5.51 9.96 11.15
C PHE A 29 5.93 8.85 12.11
N ALA A 30 4.97 8.05 12.59
CA ALA A 30 5.25 7.00 13.56
C ALA A 30 5.61 5.67 12.88
N ILE A 31 6.64 4.99 13.40
CA ILE A 31 7.04 3.64 12.98
C ILE A 31 6.88 2.73 14.20
N PHE A 32 5.72 2.08 14.31
CA PHE A 32 5.45 1.13 15.38
C PHE A 32 6.03 -0.24 15.03
N VAL A 33 6.81 -0.83 15.92
CA VAL A 33 7.50 -2.09 15.66
C VAL A 33 7.54 -2.99 16.90
N ASP A 34 7.29 -4.29 16.74
CA ASP A 34 7.44 -5.23 17.86
C ASP A 34 8.92 -5.40 18.27
N SER A 35 9.15 -5.71 19.54
CA SER A 35 10.50 -5.79 20.10
C SER A 35 11.42 -6.80 19.39
N VAL A 36 10.88 -7.90 18.88
CA VAL A 36 11.66 -8.93 18.18
C VAL A 36 12.05 -8.44 16.80
N SER A 37 11.11 -7.91 16.03
CA SER A 37 11.39 -7.32 14.72
C SER A 37 12.36 -6.16 14.82
N TYR A 38 12.21 -5.29 15.83
CA TYR A 38 13.16 -4.21 16.09
C TYR A 38 14.58 -4.76 16.30
N THR A 39 14.73 -5.69 17.24
CA THR A 39 16.04 -6.31 17.55
C THR A 39 16.68 -6.94 16.31
N LYS A 40 15.89 -7.55 15.43
CA LYS A 40 16.38 -8.25 14.24
C LYS A 40 16.63 -7.34 13.02
N THR A 41 16.15 -6.10 13.04
CA THR A 41 16.15 -5.19 11.87
C THR A 41 16.48 -3.73 12.19
N ALA A 42 17.05 -3.45 13.37
CA ALA A 42 17.27 -2.09 13.87
C ALA A 42 18.02 -1.18 12.89
N SER A 43 19.07 -1.68 12.23
CA SER A 43 19.83 -0.90 11.25
C SER A 43 18.99 -0.53 10.03
N GLU A 44 18.24 -1.48 9.48
CA GLU A 44 17.36 -1.24 8.34
C GLU A 44 16.19 -0.32 8.69
N LEU A 45 15.63 -0.44 9.90
CA LEU A 45 14.60 0.47 10.40
C LEU A 45 15.10 1.89 10.57
N ALA A 46 16.31 2.08 11.11
CA ALA A 46 16.92 3.39 11.23
C ALA A 46 17.13 4.05 9.86
N GLN A 47 17.59 3.27 8.86
CA GLN A 47 17.72 3.75 7.48
C GLN A 47 16.35 4.08 6.85
N TYR A 48 15.33 3.28 7.13
CA TYR A 48 13.97 3.55 6.69
C TYR A 48 13.41 4.83 7.33
N ALA A 49 13.58 5.02 8.63
CA ALA A 49 13.21 6.24 9.36
C ALA A 49 13.90 7.48 8.76
N GLN A 50 15.22 7.40 8.54
CA GLN A 50 15.97 8.47 7.88
C GLN A 50 15.46 8.74 6.45
N SER A 51 15.01 7.71 5.71
CA SER A 51 14.42 7.90 4.38
C SER A 51 13.09 8.64 4.43
N VAL A 52 12.33 8.50 5.52
CA VAL A 52 11.10 9.26 5.78
C VAL A 52 11.45 10.70 6.19
N ASP A 53 12.49 10.90 7.00
CA ASP A 53 12.98 12.23 7.38
C ASP A 53 13.35 13.08 6.16
N LYS A 54 14.00 12.46 5.17
CA LYS A 54 14.35 13.10 3.89
C LYS A 54 13.14 13.53 3.06
N GLN A 55 11.94 13.00 3.35
CA GLN A 55 10.69 13.40 2.70
C GLN A 55 9.98 14.54 3.45
N GLY A 56 10.59 15.11 4.51
CA GLY A 56 10.08 16.28 5.22
C GLY A 56 9.24 15.97 6.46
N LEU A 57 9.19 14.70 6.90
CA LEU A 57 8.44 14.27 8.09
C LEU A 57 9.39 13.95 9.24
N LYS A 58 9.01 14.24 10.49
CA LYS A 58 9.83 13.81 11.65
C LYS A 58 9.48 12.38 12.02
N SER A 59 10.33 11.42 11.65
CA SER A 59 10.09 10.02 11.99
C SER A 59 10.34 9.72 13.48
N GLU A 60 9.50 8.86 14.05
CA GLU A 60 9.63 8.37 15.44
C GLU A 60 9.42 6.85 15.46
N ILE A 61 10.48 6.10 15.81
CA ILE A 61 10.37 4.66 16.00
C ILE A 61 9.84 4.39 17.41
N VAL A 62 8.70 3.70 17.49
CA VAL A 62 8.07 3.30 18.74
C VAL A 62 8.12 1.78 18.85
N VAL A 63 8.97 1.28 19.74
CA VAL A 63 9.04 -0.17 20.02
C VAL A 63 7.91 -0.53 20.97
N VAL A 64 6.98 -1.37 20.49
CA VAL A 64 5.83 -1.81 21.30
C VAL A 64 6.21 -3.03 22.15
N THR A 65 5.59 -3.14 23.31
CA THR A 65 5.81 -4.25 24.23
C THR A 65 5.09 -5.52 23.74
N PRO A 66 5.53 -6.72 24.13
CA PRO A 66 4.90 -7.98 23.71
C PRO A 66 3.44 -8.14 24.14
N ASP A 67 3.02 -7.42 25.18
CA ASP A 67 1.67 -7.41 25.75
C ASP A 67 0.78 -6.28 25.21
N VAL A 68 1.28 -5.48 24.26
CA VAL A 68 0.51 -4.39 23.65
C VAL A 68 -0.81 -4.89 23.08
N THR A 69 -1.89 -4.19 23.40
CA THR A 69 -3.23 -4.44 22.84
C THR A 69 -3.57 -3.40 21.78
N PRO A 70 -4.50 -3.67 20.84
CA PRO A 70 -4.96 -2.64 19.93
C PRO A 70 -5.46 -1.38 20.63
N ASP A 71 -6.21 -1.49 21.73
CA ASP A 71 -6.70 -0.33 22.47
C ASP A 71 -5.57 0.53 23.03
N SER A 72 -4.57 -0.10 23.66
CA SER A 72 -3.40 0.62 24.20
C SER A 72 -2.60 1.31 23.09
N LEU A 73 -2.43 0.64 21.95
CA LEU A 73 -1.74 1.20 20.78
C LEU A 73 -2.54 2.35 20.15
N ARG A 74 -3.86 2.20 20.02
CA ARG A 74 -4.77 3.24 19.52
C ARG A 74 -4.74 4.49 20.41
N ALA A 75 -4.68 4.32 21.73
CA ALA A 75 -4.53 5.43 22.67
C ALA A 75 -3.21 6.18 22.48
N VAL A 76 -2.09 5.46 22.29
CA VAL A 76 -0.78 6.06 21.97
C VAL A 76 -0.85 6.82 20.64
N ILE A 77 -1.41 6.22 19.59
CA ILE A 77 -1.58 6.85 18.28
C ILE A 77 -2.39 8.14 18.38
N SER A 78 -3.54 8.09 19.07
CA SER A 78 -4.37 9.28 19.28
C SER A 78 -3.60 10.38 20.03
N GLY A 79 -2.85 10.02 21.06
CA GLY A 79 -1.98 10.96 21.77
C GLY A 79 -0.92 11.59 20.87
N MET A 80 -0.31 10.81 19.96
CA MET A 80 0.67 11.31 18.99
C MET A 80 0.06 12.24 17.94
N ALA A 81 -1.15 11.93 17.46
CA ALA A 81 -1.88 12.73 16.49
C ALA A 81 -2.31 14.10 17.03
N HIS A 82 -2.59 14.19 18.34
CA HIS A 82 -3.03 15.43 19.00
C HIS A 82 -1.91 16.20 19.71
N ARG A 83 -0.63 15.86 19.47
CA ARG A 83 0.50 16.60 20.06
C ARG A 83 0.49 18.06 19.57
N LYS A 84 0.79 18.99 20.50
CA LYS A 84 0.89 20.42 20.18
C LYS A 84 2.04 20.75 19.22
N SER A 85 3.10 19.96 19.24
CA SER A 85 4.29 20.15 18.42
C SER A 85 4.56 18.87 17.64
N VAL A 86 4.64 19.00 16.32
CA VAL A 86 4.91 17.91 15.37
C VAL A 86 3.96 16.72 15.56
N PRO A 87 2.63 16.94 15.44
CA PRO A 87 1.66 15.84 15.46
C PRO A 87 1.94 14.89 14.30
N ILE A 88 1.71 13.58 14.51
CA ILE A 88 1.84 12.62 13.40
C ILE A 88 0.72 12.84 12.38
N GLU A 89 1.05 12.75 11.10
CA GLU A 89 0.05 12.72 10.00
C GLU A 89 -0.17 11.30 9.47
N GLY A 90 0.74 10.38 9.79
CA GLY A 90 0.65 9.00 9.36
C GLY A 90 1.58 8.08 10.14
N MET A 91 1.43 6.78 9.87
CA MET A 91 2.16 5.74 10.59
C MET A 91 2.36 4.48 9.77
N VAL A 92 3.31 3.65 10.20
CA VAL A 92 3.49 2.29 9.70
C VAL A 92 3.65 1.29 10.83
N PHE A 93 2.99 0.14 10.70
CA PHE A 93 3.11 -1.00 11.60
C PHE A 93 4.10 -2.01 11.02
N VAL A 94 5.18 -2.31 11.74
CA VAL A 94 6.24 -3.19 11.27
C VAL A 94 6.31 -4.45 12.14
N GLY A 95 6.25 -5.61 11.50
CA GLY A 95 6.33 -6.90 12.16
C GLY A 95 5.00 -7.37 12.76
N ASP A 96 5.07 -7.97 13.94
CA ASP A 96 3.97 -8.65 14.62
C ASP A 96 3.19 -7.68 15.53
N ILE A 97 2.71 -6.58 14.95
CA ILE A 97 1.76 -5.68 15.60
C ILE A 97 0.36 -6.32 15.62
N PRO A 98 -0.42 -6.23 16.71
CA PRO A 98 -1.80 -6.71 16.77
C PRO A 98 -2.66 -6.27 15.58
N VAL A 99 -3.62 -7.11 15.22
CA VAL A 99 -4.52 -6.92 14.06
C VAL A 99 -5.96 -6.93 14.58
N PRO A 100 -6.65 -5.78 14.53
CA PRO A 100 -8.07 -5.69 14.82
C PRO A 100 -8.89 -6.43 13.76
N MET A 101 -9.75 -7.33 14.23
CA MET A 101 -10.71 -8.10 13.44
C MET A 101 -12.10 -7.52 13.69
N LEU A 102 -12.61 -6.75 12.74
CA LEU A 102 -13.80 -5.92 12.92
C LEU A 102 -15.07 -6.63 12.45
N LEU A 103 -15.96 -6.92 13.38
CA LEU A 103 -17.35 -7.31 13.15
C LEU A 103 -18.21 -6.06 12.97
N ASP A 104 -19.38 -6.22 12.38
CA ASP A 104 -20.35 -5.13 12.10
C ASP A 104 -19.84 -3.99 11.19
N ALA A 105 -18.60 -4.07 10.72
CA ALA A 105 -17.97 -3.12 9.81
C ALA A 105 -18.00 -3.56 8.32
N GLN A 106 -18.62 -4.70 8.00
CA GLN A 106 -18.60 -5.27 6.63
C GLN A 106 -19.21 -4.35 5.55
N HIS A 107 -20.14 -3.47 5.95
CA HIS A 107 -20.73 -2.51 5.05
C HIS A 107 -19.72 -1.44 4.57
N LEU A 108 -18.62 -1.24 5.30
CA LEU A 108 -17.49 -0.39 4.90
C LEU A 108 -16.55 -1.07 3.88
N THR A 109 -16.81 -2.33 3.53
CA THR A 109 -16.06 -3.07 2.51
C THR A 109 -16.79 -3.08 1.16
N SER A 110 -16.02 -3.21 0.07
CA SER A 110 -16.56 -3.25 -1.28
C SER A 110 -17.28 -4.55 -1.61
N ALA A 111 -16.67 -5.71 -1.33
CA ALA A 111 -17.16 -7.02 -1.80
C ALA A 111 -17.44 -8.04 -0.68
N PHE A 112 -17.10 -7.75 0.57
CA PHE A 112 -17.22 -8.71 1.65
C PHE A 112 -18.59 -8.61 2.34
N LYS A 113 -19.53 -9.45 1.91
CA LYS A 113 -20.88 -9.56 2.47
C LYS A 113 -21.09 -10.99 2.97
N VAL A 114 -21.07 -11.20 4.28
CA VAL A 114 -21.24 -12.53 4.87
C VAL A 114 -22.12 -12.43 6.11
N LEU A 115 -23.05 -13.38 6.25
CA LEU A 115 -23.86 -13.47 7.46
C LEU A 115 -22.93 -13.71 8.66
N GLN A 116 -22.93 -12.76 9.60
CA GLN A 116 -22.07 -12.85 10.76
C GLN A 116 -22.47 -14.00 11.68
N ASN A 117 -21.47 -14.74 12.14
CA ASN A 117 -21.66 -15.85 13.05
C ASN A 117 -20.73 -15.68 14.24
N PRO A 118 -21.24 -15.40 15.45
CA PRO A 118 -20.43 -15.24 16.65
C PRO A 118 -19.58 -16.46 17.00
N LYS A 119 -19.97 -17.66 16.53
CA LYS A 119 -19.17 -18.89 16.74
C LYS A 119 -18.04 -19.04 15.73
N ARG A 120 -17.98 -18.19 14.71
CA ARG A 120 -17.04 -18.26 13.58
C ARG A 120 -16.57 -16.87 13.15
N MET A 121 -16.19 -16.04 14.13
CA MET A 121 -15.80 -14.65 13.88
C MET A 121 -14.62 -14.55 12.91
N GLU A 122 -13.75 -15.55 12.85
CA GLU A 122 -12.63 -15.62 11.91
C GLU A 122 -13.06 -15.61 10.44
N ARG A 123 -14.32 -15.97 10.16
CA ARG A 123 -14.90 -15.99 8.80
C ARG A 123 -15.74 -14.75 8.48
N SER A 124 -16.10 -13.96 9.48
CA SER A 124 -17.02 -12.84 9.30
C SER A 124 -16.45 -11.48 9.69
N ALA A 125 -15.32 -11.45 10.39
CA ALA A 125 -14.64 -10.21 10.76
C ALA A 125 -13.75 -9.70 9.61
N CYS A 126 -13.66 -8.39 9.49
CA CYS A 126 -12.78 -7.70 8.55
C CYS A 126 -11.47 -7.29 9.26
N PRO A 127 -10.31 -7.89 8.93
CA PRO A 127 -9.03 -7.41 9.44
C PRO A 127 -8.77 -6.00 8.90
N SER A 128 -8.55 -5.02 9.77
CA SER A 128 -8.42 -3.62 9.31
C SER A 128 -7.64 -2.72 10.26
N ASP A 129 -6.69 -1.98 9.68
CA ASP A 129 -5.99 -0.89 10.37
C ASP A 129 -6.83 0.40 10.45
N ARG A 130 -8.06 0.42 9.90
CA ARG A 130 -9.04 1.50 10.16
C ARG A 130 -9.35 1.69 11.63
N PHE A 131 -9.23 0.63 12.43
CA PHE A 131 -9.28 0.74 13.88
C PHE A 131 -8.23 1.70 14.43
N TYR A 132 -7.03 1.73 13.85
CA TYR A 132 -5.94 2.58 14.31
C TYR A 132 -5.93 3.97 13.65
N ASP A 133 -6.27 4.05 12.37
CA ASP A 133 -6.08 5.27 11.57
C ASP A 133 -7.32 6.15 11.41
N ASP A 134 -8.50 5.62 11.76
CA ASP A 134 -9.77 6.35 11.79
C ASP A 134 -10.17 6.54 13.27
N LEU A 135 -9.82 7.70 13.83
CA LEU A 135 -9.95 7.95 15.26
C LEU A 135 -11.42 8.19 15.68
N ASP A 136 -12.29 8.49 14.72
CA ASP A 136 -13.71 8.76 14.96
C ASP A 136 -14.53 7.46 15.05
N LEU A 137 -14.05 6.35 14.48
CA LEU A 137 -14.73 5.06 14.56
C LEU A 137 -14.74 4.52 16.00
N GLN A 138 -15.85 3.93 16.42
CA GLN A 138 -16.03 3.43 17.78
C GLN A 138 -16.31 1.93 17.77
N PHE A 139 -15.67 1.23 18.69
CA PHE A 139 -15.65 -0.23 18.73
C PHE A 139 -15.76 -0.72 20.16
N ASP A 140 -16.46 -1.85 20.34
CA ASP A 140 -16.49 -2.59 21.60
C ASP A 140 -15.62 -3.84 21.46
N PHE A 141 -14.73 -4.06 22.44
CA PHE A 141 -13.90 -5.26 22.49
C PHE A 141 -14.74 -6.51 22.76
N ILE A 142 -14.44 -7.59 22.05
CA ILE A 142 -15.11 -8.89 22.23
C ILE A 142 -14.15 -9.88 22.91
N GLU A 143 -13.12 -10.31 22.18
CA GLU A 143 -12.13 -11.25 22.69
C GLU A 143 -10.82 -11.20 21.90
N ARG A 144 -9.75 -11.71 22.52
CA ARG A 144 -8.50 -12.00 21.83
C ARG A 144 -8.56 -13.44 21.30
N ASP A 145 -8.15 -13.66 20.07
CA ASP A 145 -8.14 -15.01 19.48
C ASP A 145 -7.18 -15.91 20.26
N SER A 146 -7.69 -17.02 20.78
CA SER A 146 -6.94 -17.98 21.60
C SER A 146 -5.88 -18.76 20.83
N LYS A 147 -6.06 -18.93 19.51
CA LYS A 147 -5.14 -19.71 18.64
C LYS A 147 -4.20 -18.81 17.87
N LYS A 148 -4.64 -17.59 17.55
CA LYS A 148 -3.88 -16.59 16.79
C LYS A 148 -3.76 -15.32 17.65
N PRO A 149 -2.85 -15.29 18.64
CA PRO A 149 -2.81 -14.24 19.67
C PRO A 149 -2.53 -12.82 19.15
N LEU A 150 -2.24 -12.64 17.86
CA LEU A 150 -2.16 -11.32 17.22
C LEU A 150 -3.53 -10.77 16.78
N LEU A 151 -4.58 -11.60 16.76
CA LEU A 151 -5.91 -11.21 16.32
C LEU A 151 -6.77 -10.84 17.52
N TYR A 152 -7.43 -9.70 17.44
CA TYR A 152 -8.32 -9.17 18.47
C TYR A 152 -9.65 -8.81 17.84
N TYR A 153 -10.74 -9.37 18.32
CA TYR A 153 -12.07 -9.17 17.78
C TYR A 153 -12.76 -7.99 18.45
N TYR A 154 -13.36 -7.15 17.62
CA TYR A 154 -14.14 -5.98 18.03
C TYR A 154 -15.44 -5.94 17.23
N SER A 155 -16.53 -5.44 17.82
CA SER A 155 -17.76 -5.06 17.10
C SER A 155 -17.76 -3.55 16.89
N MET A 156 -18.04 -3.10 15.67
CA MET A 156 -18.25 -1.68 15.41
C MET A 156 -19.59 -1.23 15.98
N ARG A 157 -19.58 -0.19 16.80
CA ARG A 157 -20.79 0.28 17.47
C ARG A 157 -21.77 0.86 16.46
N ALA A 158 -23.06 0.69 16.73
CA ALA A 158 -24.12 1.24 15.88
C ALA A 158 -24.17 2.78 15.88
N ASP A 159 -23.67 3.42 16.95
CA ASP A 159 -23.55 4.87 17.07
C ASP A 159 -22.20 5.43 16.55
N SER A 160 -21.29 4.56 16.11
CA SER A 160 -20.08 4.95 15.37
C SER A 160 -20.47 5.60 14.03
N PRO A 161 -19.64 6.50 13.47
CA PRO A 161 -19.77 6.89 12.07
C PRO A 161 -19.86 5.65 11.15
N GLN A 162 -20.87 5.61 10.29
CA GLN A 162 -21.12 4.50 9.35
C GLN A 162 -20.43 4.73 7.98
N LYS A 163 -19.33 5.50 8.01
CA LYS A 163 -18.46 5.81 6.87
C LYS A 163 -17.05 5.90 7.41
N SER A 164 -16.07 5.46 6.62
CA SER A 164 -14.67 5.67 6.98
C SER A 164 -14.22 7.05 6.51
N SER A 165 -13.54 7.77 7.40
CA SER A 165 -12.91 9.07 7.17
C SER A 165 -11.60 9.12 7.96
N PRO A 166 -10.56 8.39 7.51
CA PRO A 166 -9.33 8.20 8.27
C PRO A 166 -8.70 9.54 8.67
N SER A 167 -8.35 9.67 9.95
CA SER A 167 -7.67 10.84 10.50
C SER A 167 -6.18 10.85 10.17
N LEU A 168 -5.61 9.66 9.92
CA LEU A 168 -4.21 9.42 9.60
C LEU A 168 -4.13 8.49 8.38
N TYR A 169 -3.05 8.59 7.59
CA TYR A 169 -2.71 7.51 6.66
C TYR A 169 -1.88 6.43 7.37
N SER A 170 -2.17 5.17 7.08
CA SER A 170 -1.46 4.04 7.68
C SER A 170 -0.98 3.03 6.64
N GLY A 171 0.05 2.28 7.02
CA GLY A 171 0.53 1.13 6.28
C GLY A 171 1.01 0.03 7.21
N ARG A 172 1.18 -1.19 6.67
CA ARG A 172 1.67 -2.33 7.43
C ARG A 172 2.73 -3.09 6.66
N ILE A 173 3.90 -3.22 7.24
CA ILE A 173 5.03 -4.03 6.74
C ILE A 173 5.08 -5.29 7.59
N LYS A 174 4.36 -6.32 7.16
CA LYS A 174 4.35 -7.63 7.79
C LYS A 174 4.96 -8.65 6.86
N SER A 175 5.98 -9.36 7.33
CA SER A 175 6.64 -10.42 6.59
C SER A 175 6.27 -11.80 7.13
N PHE A 176 6.40 -12.81 6.27
CA PHE A 176 6.19 -14.23 6.58
C PHE A 176 7.38 -15.03 6.08
N ASP A 177 7.54 -16.24 6.61
CA ASP A 177 8.56 -17.18 6.14
C ASP A 177 8.19 -17.59 4.71
N PHE A 178 9.07 -17.30 3.76
CA PHE A 178 8.80 -17.54 2.34
C PHE A 178 10.10 -17.69 1.54
N TYR A 179 10.05 -18.52 0.49
CA TYR A 179 11.20 -18.82 -0.38
C TYR A 179 12.49 -19.19 0.36
N GLY A 180 12.39 -19.98 1.43
CA GLY A 180 13.55 -20.45 2.21
C GLY A 180 14.21 -19.39 3.10
N LYS A 181 13.64 -18.18 3.19
CA LYS A 181 14.07 -17.13 4.11
C LYS A 181 13.11 -17.03 5.29
N ASN A 182 13.67 -16.76 6.48
CA ASN A 182 12.83 -16.38 7.61
C ASN A 182 12.25 -14.97 7.41
N LYS A 183 11.15 -14.69 8.10
CA LYS A 183 10.43 -13.42 8.03
C LYS A 183 11.30 -12.19 8.33
N TYR A 184 12.35 -12.32 9.16
CA TYR A 184 13.22 -11.19 9.50
C TYR A 184 14.21 -10.87 8.38
N GLU A 185 14.71 -11.87 7.67
CA GLU A 185 15.49 -11.67 6.44
C GLU A 185 14.65 -10.98 5.37
N ASN A 186 13.43 -11.48 5.14
CA ASN A 186 12.50 -10.87 4.20
C ASN A 186 12.15 -9.42 4.59
N LEU A 187 11.98 -9.15 5.89
CA LEU A 187 11.75 -7.79 6.39
C LEU A 187 12.94 -6.86 6.14
N ARG A 188 14.18 -7.30 6.41
CA ARG A 188 15.39 -6.52 6.09
C ARG A 188 15.50 -6.22 4.60
N ASP A 189 15.27 -7.22 3.75
CA ASP A 189 15.34 -7.07 2.30
C ASP A 189 14.30 -6.07 1.79
N TYR A 190 13.08 -6.11 2.34
CA TYR A 190 12.04 -5.15 2.02
C TYR A 190 12.41 -3.73 2.45
N LEU A 191 12.86 -3.52 3.70
CA LEU A 191 13.24 -2.21 4.19
C LEU A 191 14.40 -1.61 3.36
N LYS A 192 15.43 -2.41 3.04
CA LYS A 192 16.52 -2.02 2.13
C LYS A 192 16.00 -1.66 0.74
N LYS A 193 15.07 -2.45 0.19
CA LYS A 193 14.43 -2.16 -1.10
C LYS A 193 13.72 -0.80 -1.05
N VAL A 194 12.91 -0.53 -0.04
CA VAL A 194 12.15 0.72 0.07
C VAL A 194 13.07 1.93 0.19
N VAL A 195 14.10 1.87 1.05
CA VAL A 195 15.11 2.93 1.18
C VAL A 195 15.79 3.19 -0.18
N ARG A 196 16.19 2.13 -0.88
CA ARG A 196 16.80 2.24 -2.21
C ARG A 196 15.86 2.89 -3.22
N VAL A 197 14.61 2.44 -3.31
CA VAL A 197 13.62 3.00 -4.25
C VAL A 197 13.37 4.48 -3.96
N LYS A 198 13.17 4.86 -2.69
CA LYS A 198 13.02 6.27 -2.29
C LYS A 198 14.24 7.12 -2.67
N SER A 199 15.45 6.60 -2.48
CA SER A 199 16.69 7.33 -2.79
C SER A 199 16.93 7.57 -4.28
N ARG A 200 16.34 6.76 -5.16
CA ARG A 200 16.51 6.89 -6.61
C ARG A 200 15.65 8.00 -7.22
N GLY A 201 14.60 8.44 -6.52
CA GLY A 201 13.65 9.40 -7.06
C GLY A 201 13.00 8.89 -8.35
N GLU A 202 12.68 7.58 -8.41
CA GLU A 202 12.06 6.97 -9.59
C GLU A 202 10.79 7.75 -9.97
N GLN A 203 10.71 8.16 -11.23
CA GLN A 203 9.58 8.90 -11.75
C GLN A 203 8.46 7.94 -12.15
N PHE A 204 7.23 8.34 -11.84
CA PHE A 204 6.04 7.61 -12.22
C PHE A 204 5.76 7.78 -13.73
N ASN A 205 6.29 6.87 -14.55
CA ASN A 205 6.31 7.02 -16.01
C ASN A 205 5.75 5.82 -16.78
N GLN A 206 5.61 4.66 -16.15
CA GLN A 206 5.10 3.45 -16.78
C GLN A 206 4.07 2.77 -15.88
N MET A 207 2.87 2.61 -16.41
CA MET A 207 1.78 1.91 -15.76
C MET A 207 1.41 0.65 -16.54
N LEU A 208 1.21 -0.45 -15.83
CA LEU A 208 0.57 -1.65 -16.34
C LEU A 208 -0.87 -1.70 -15.83
N PHE A 209 -1.79 -1.96 -16.74
CA PHE A 209 -3.16 -2.27 -16.45
C PHE A 209 -3.45 -3.71 -16.85
N PHE A 210 -3.91 -4.53 -15.90
CA PHE A 210 -4.32 -5.90 -16.18
C PHE A 210 -5.79 -6.10 -15.85
N SER A 211 -6.57 -6.59 -16.82
CA SER A 211 -7.95 -7.02 -16.60
C SER A 211 -8.03 -8.54 -16.60
N GLY A 212 -8.17 -9.12 -15.41
CA GLY A 212 -8.61 -10.49 -15.27
C GLY A 212 -10.11 -10.65 -15.53
N SER A 213 -10.57 -11.90 -15.46
CA SER A 213 -11.96 -12.23 -15.72
C SER A 213 -12.90 -11.70 -14.62
N GLY A 214 -14.10 -11.29 -15.02
CA GLY A 214 -15.20 -10.90 -14.11
C GLY A 214 -15.16 -9.47 -13.57
N TYR A 215 -14.07 -8.72 -13.74
CA TYR A 215 -14.01 -7.32 -13.28
C TYR A 215 -14.84 -6.37 -14.16
N ASN A 216 -15.70 -5.54 -13.56
CA ASN A 216 -16.58 -4.57 -14.23
C ASN A 216 -17.30 -5.13 -15.48
N SER A 217 -17.80 -6.37 -15.37
CA SER A 217 -18.46 -7.09 -16.47
C SER A 217 -17.59 -7.22 -17.73
N GLU A 218 -16.27 -7.15 -17.58
CA GLU A 218 -15.28 -7.18 -18.66
C GLU A 218 -15.51 -6.08 -19.72
N SER A 219 -16.11 -4.96 -19.31
CA SER A 219 -16.48 -3.83 -20.18
C SER A 219 -15.24 -3.14 -20.77
N PRO A 220 -15.08 -3.12 -22.11
CA PRO A 220 -13.99 -2.37 -22.74
C PRO A 220 -14.11 -0.86 -22.55
N LEU A 221 -15.33 -0.32 -22.49
CA LEU A 221 -15.57 1.11 -22.32
C LEU A 221 -15.08 1.60 -20.96
N SER A 222 -15.41 0.88 -19.89
CA SER A 222 -14.97 1.23 -18.54
C SER A 222 -13.44 1.33 -18.43
N ARG A 223 -12.71 0.54 -19.23
CA ARG A 223 -11.24 0.54 -19.28
C ARG A 223 -10.68 1.74 -20.05
N ILE A 224 -11.34 2.12 -21.15
CA ILE A 224 -10.99 3.33 -21.90
C ILE A 224 -11.18 4.56 -21.00
N ASP A 225 -12.27 4.60 -20.23
CA ASP A 225 -12.53 5.71 -19.31
C ASP A 225 -11.50 5.75 -18.16
N GLU A 226 -11.13 4.59 -17.60
CA GLU A 226 -10.09 4.50 -16.57
C GLU A 226 -8.71 4.96 -17.09
N LYS A 227 -8.38 4.61 -18.35
CA LYS A 227 -7.19 5.15 -19.04
C LYS A 227 -7.20 6.68 -19.05
N ILE A 228 -8.32 7.26 -19.49
CA ILE A 228 -8.46 8.71 -19.63
C ILE A 228 -8.29 9.36 -18.25
N ALA A 229 -8.96 8.83 -17.22
CA ALA A 229 -8.84 9.33 -15.85
C ALA A 229 -7.39 9.31 -15.35
N HIS A 230 -6.64 8.23 -15.59
CA HIS A 230 -5.21 8.18 -15.22
C HIS A 230 -4.36 9.18 -16.00
N LEU A 231 -4.62 9.37 -17.30
CA LEU A 231 -3.91 10.37 -18.11
C LEU A 231 -4.30 11.82 -17.76
N GLU A 232 -5.43 12.04 -17.11
CA GLU A 232 -5.81 13.34 -16.54
C GLU A 232 -5.12 13.59 -15.19
N GLN A 233 -5.03 12.56 -14.34
CA GLN A 233 -4.31 12.63 -13.06
C GLN A 233 -2.80 12.75 -13.25
N PHE A 234 -2.26 12.11 -14.29
CA PHE A 234 -0.83 12.04 -14.57
C PHE A 234 -0.53 12.52 -16.01
N PRO A 235 -0.76 13.81 -16.32
CA PRO A 235 -0.74 14.31 -17.70
C PRO A 235 0.62 14.17 -18.40
N TRP A 236 1.73 14.15 -17.64
CA TRP A 236 3.07 13.94 -18.20
C TRP A 236 3.26 12.56 -18.82
N MET A 237 2.44 11.56 -18.44
CA MET A 237 2.48 10.23 -19.05
C MET A 237 2.09 10.26 -20.53
N LYS A 238 1.31 11.24 -21.00
CA LYS A 238 0.94 11.37 -22.43
C LYS A 238 2.16 11.53 -23.34
N ASN A 239 3.28 12.00 -22.80
CA ASN A 239 4.51 12.25 -23.54
C ASN A 239 5.51 11.08 -23.45
N GLN A 240 5.17 10.00 -22.71
CA GLN A 240 6.03 8.83 -22.56
C GLN A 240 5.70 7.78 -23.60
N ASN A 241 6.73 7.14 -24.16
CA ASN A 241 6.52 5.95 -25.00
C ASN A 241 5.94 4.82 -24.16
N SER A 242 4.84 4.22 -24.62
CA SER A 242 4.16 3.10 -23.95
C SER A 242 3.79 3.37 -22.49
N ALA A 243 3.46 4.62 -22.16
CA ALA A 243 3.20 5.07 -20.79
C ALA A 243 2.20 4.21 -20.02
N ILE A 244 1.20 3.67 -20.71
CA ILE A 244 0.25 2.72 -20.16
C ILE A 244 0.19 1.49 -21.06
N THR A 245 0.57 0.34 -20.49
CA THR A 245 0.46 -0.98 -21.11
C THR A 245 -0.83 -1.65 -20.64
N TYR A 246 -1.62 -2.17 -21.56
CA TYR A 246 -2.84 -2.91 -21.26
C TYR A 246 -2.64 -4.39 -21.54
N LEU A 247 -3.09 -5.23 -20.62
CA LEU A 247 -3.21 -6.67 -20.80
C LEU A 247 -4.61 -7.12 -20.39
N ASP A 248 -5.27 -7.88 -21.26
CA ASP A 248 -6.53 -8.56 -20.96
C ASP A 248 -6.29 -10.06 -20.84
N HIS A 249 -6.97 -10.72 -19.89
CA HIS A 249 -6.97 -12.18 -19.80
C HIS A 249 -7.43 -12.89 -21.08
N LYS A 250 -8.16 -12.20 -21.98
CA LYS A 250 -8.61 -12.70 -23.28
C LYS A 250 -7.53 -12.67 -24.37
N ASP A 251 -6.43 -11.93 -24.16
CA ASP A 251 -5.37 -11.80 -25.17
C ASP A 251 -4.56 -13.10 -25.35
N ALA A 252 -4.63 -14.01 -24.38
CA ALA A 252 -3.96 -15.30 -24.44
C ALA A 252 -4.72 -16.37 -23.65
N ILE A 253 -4.62 -17.63 -24.08
CA ILE A 253 -5.17 -18.79 -23.36
C ILE A 253 -4.62 -18.84 -21.92
N PHE A 254 -3.34 -18.47 -21.73
CA PHE A 254 -2.69 -18.37 -20.42
C PHE A 254 -2.00 -17.01 -20.25
N ALA A 255 -2.70 -16.03 -19.68
CA ALA A 255 -2.19 -14.66 -19.51
C ALA A 255 -1.11 -14.55 -18.41
N LYS A 256 -0.97 -15.56 -17.55
CA LYS A 256 0.00 -15.60 -16.44
C LYS A 256 1.42 -15.18 -16.87
N PHE A 257 1.97 -15.77 -17.92
CA PHE A 257 3.36 -15.51 -18.32
C PHE A 257 3.54 -14.12 -18.94
N ALA A 258 2.55 -13.64 -19.70
CA ALA A 258 2.55 -12.29 -20.23
C ALA A 258 2.47 -11.25 -19.10
N LEU A 259 1.59 -11.47 -18.12
CA LEU A 259 1.47 -10.64 -16.93
C LEU A 259 2.77 -10.62 -16.12
N MET A 260 3.35 -11.79 -15.84
CA MET A 260 4.62 -11.89 -15.12
C MET A 260 5.75 -11.16 -15.85
N SER A 261 5.82 -11.28 -17.17
CA SER A 261 6.82 -10.56 -17.98
C SER A 261 6.67 -9.05 -17.86
N GLN A 262 5.44 -8.52 -17.90
CA GLN A 262 5.21 -7.08 -17.69
C GLN A 262 5.55 -6.66 -16.26
N MET A 263 5.17 -7.43 -15.24
CA MET A 263 5.48 -7.12 -13.83
C MET A 263 6.98 -7.13 -13.51
N GLN A 264 7.79 -7.85 -14.29
CA GLN A 264 9.25 -7.95 -14.12
C GLN A 264 10.02 -6.86 -14.86
N ARG A 265 9.34 -5.98 -15.60
CA ARG A 265 9.97 -4.87 -16.30
C ARG A 265 10.68 -3.94 -15.32
N PRO A 266 11.96 -3.59 -15.55
CA PRO A 266 12.72 -2.74 -14.64
C PRO A 266 12.26 -1.28 -14.63
N ASP A 267 11.52 -0.86 -15.66
CA ASP A 267 10.98 0.50 -15.82
C ASP A 267 9.52 0.62 -15.36
N LEU A 268 8.87 -0.47 -14.93
CA LEU A 268 7.48 -0.45 -14.48
C LEU A 268 7.36 0.32 -13.15
N SER A 269 6.62 1.43 -13.17
CA SER A 269 6.38 2.25 -11.96
C SER A 269 5.20 1.76 -11.15
N MET A 270 4.14 1.29 -11.80
CA MET A 270 2.91 0.82 -11.14
C MET A 270 2.20 -0.25 -11.95
N ALA A 271 1.71 -1.28 -11.26
CA ALA A 271 0.79 -2.25 -11.82
C ALA A 271 -0.57 -2.11 -11.13
N LEU A 272 -1.62 -1.89 -11.91
CA LEU A 272 -3.00 -1.94 -11.48
C LEU A 272 -3.62 -3.23 -12.03
N LEU A 273 -3.95 -4.16 -11.13
CA LEU A 273 -4.44 -5.48 -11.48
C LEU A 273 -5.89 -5.62 -11.01
N HIS A 274 -6.81 -5.83 -11.95
CA HIS A 274 -8.23 -5.96 -11.69
C HIS A 274 -8.69 -7.37 -11.95
N HIS A 275 -8.80 -8.17 -10.90
CA HIS A 275 -9.25 -9.56 -11.00
C HIS A 275 -9.77 -10.08 -9.66
N HIS A 276 -10.38 -11.25 -9.70
CA HIS A 276 -10.68 -11.99 -8.49
C HIS A 276 -9.40 -12.58 -7.88
N GLY A 277 -9.43 -12.77 -6.57
CA GLY A 277 -8.36 -13.41 -5.83
C GLY A 277 -8.90 -14.12 -4.59
N SER A 278 -8.04 -14.90 -3.97
CA SER A 278 -8.21 -15.41 -2.62
C SER A 278 -6.95 -15.07 -1.81
N PRO A 279 -6.94 -15.27 -0.49
CA PRO A 279 -5.81 -14.85 0.36
C PRO A 279 -4.42 -15.39 -0.03
N ILE A 280 -4.33 -16.41 -0.88
CA ILE A 280 -3.07 -17.07 -1.28
C ILE A 280 -2.92 -17.25 -2.80
N LYS A 281 -3.88 -16.80 -3.62
CA LYS A 281 -3.87 -17.01 -5.07
C LYS A 281 -4.65 -15.93 -5.80
N GLU A 282 -4.16 -15.57 -6.97
CA GLU A 282 -4.84 -14.67 -7.90
C GLU A 282 -5.49 -15.46 -9.04
N TYR A 283 -6.73 -15.13 -9.38
CA TYR A 283 -7.49 -15.78 -10.45
C TYR A 283 -7.37 -14.96 -11.74
N ILE A 284 -6.30 -15.22 -12.48
CA ILE A 284 -5.85 -14.42 -13.62
C ILE A 284 -6.66 -14.70 -14.90
N ASN A 285 -6.93 -15.97 -15.21
CA ASN A 285 -7.66 -16.41 -16.41
C ASN A 285 -8.96 -17.14 -16.04
N ARG A 286 -9.90 -17.18 -16.99
CA ARG A 286 -10.98 -18.17 -17.05
C ARG A 286 -10.72 -19.16 -18.19
N TYR A 287 -11.54 -20.21 -18.29
CA TYR A 287 -11.53 -21.08 -19.47
C TYR A 287 -11.78 -20.25 -20.74
N PRO A 288 -11.14 -20.60 -21.89
CA PRO A 288 -11.33 -19.87 -23.13
C PRO A 288 -12.81 -19.78 -23.50
N ASP A 289 -13.25 -18.66 -24.05
CA ASP A 289 -14.62 -18.56 -24.54
C ASP A 289 -14.82 -19.58 -25.69
N ALA A 290 -15.83 -20.42 -25.58
CA ALA A 290 -16.16 -21.37 -26.65
C ALA A 290 -16.66 -20.59 -27.86
N ARG A 291 -16.00 -20.76 -29.01
CA ARG A 291 -16.38 -20.04 -30.25
C ARG A 291 -17.32 -20.85 -31.13
N ASN A 292 -17.44 -22.14 -30.84
CA ASN A 292 -18.27 -23.08 -31.57
C ASN A 292 -18.61 -24.29 -30.67
N ALA A 293 -19.53 -25.14 -31.13
CA ALA A 293 -19.98 -26.31 -30.37
C ALA A 293 -18.85 -27.31 -30.05
N ARG A 294 -17.82 -27.40 -30.91
CA ARG A 294 -16.66 -28.28 -30.68
C ARG A 294 -15.79 -27.75 -29.55
N ASP A 295 -15.49 -26.45 -29.54
CA ASP A 295 -14.78 -25.80 -28.43
C ASP A 295 -15.50 -26.07 -27.09
N GLN A 296 -16.84 -26.04 -27.10
CA GLN A 296 -17.64 -26.29 -25.90
C GLN A 296 -17.59 -27.76 -25.45
N LEU A 297 -17.62 -28.71 -26.39
CA LEU A 297 -17.46 -30.15 -26.10
C LEU A 297 -16.07 -30.47 -25.57
N ASP A 298 -15.01 -29.92 -26.19
CA ASP A 298 -13.63 -30.11 -25.76
C ASP A 298 -13.41 -29.52 -24.36
N GLN A 299 -14.04 -28.38 -24.05
CA GLN A 299 -13.98 -27.79 -22.70
C GLN A 299 -14.76 -28.58 -21.64
N ALA A 300 -15.89 -29.20 -22.01
CA ALA A 300 -16.69 -30.01 -21.09
C ALA A 300 -15.88 -31.20 -20.53
N GLN A 301 -14.94 -31.74 -21.31
CA GLN A 301 -14.04 -32.81 -20.88
C GLN A 301 -13.14 -32.43 -19.70
N PHE A 302 -12.96 -31.14 -19.39
CA PHE A 302 -12.20 -30.75 -18.19
C PHE A 302 -13.00 -30.91 -16.89
N PHE A 303 -14.31 -31.13 -16.96
CA PHE A 303 -15.21 -31.23 -15.81
C PHE A 303 -15.66 -32.66 -15.49
N PHE A 304 -15.33 -33.63 -16.35
CA PHE A 304 -15.70 -35.04 -16.23
C PHE A 304 -14.46 -35.93 -16.32
#